data_AF-A0A660S6C8-F1
#
_entry.id   AF-A0A660S6C8-F1
#
_cell.length_a   1.000
_cell.length_b   1.000
_cell.length_c   1.000
_cell.angle_alpha   90.00
_cell.angle_beta   90.00
_cell.angle_gamma   90.00
#
_symmetry.space_group_name_H-M   'P 1'
#
loop_
_entity.id
_entity.type
_entity.pdbx_description
1 polymer ?
#
loop_
_entity_poly.entity_id
_entity_poly.type
_entity_poly.pdbx_seq_one_letter_code
_entity_poly.pdbx_strand_id
1 'polypeptide(L)'
;MKRLFTVMNLLKKFNDLRSVEDIYNKIAESIAIDLNIEKCVISLVDREKGMLEAKPPGYGSTVDKILNFKFDVSINSAFKYISKEKEAYYSNDAPNDPFFFKKFIDYFNIKKVIIAPLLVKGDVIGAIYAANAQKGRDFTDEDKIIFDSIGEMIALTINNYQLLKKNEEQLILLDNIRKITNSITSILDYDILLPTILQRIKALFSADAISIMSFKEGTEKLYIRSSVGLSFEYTKNQVIDVSEIDKVRFGKPFIMEDLRENPFGIKELVIKEGLFSTLVVPLKVYDDFVGVLNIYSKKEEHRFVLKDIEKALIISTSVAIAIKNANMFTDIEETVIDVISSISKIVEAKDKYTEKHSESVAEIAVRIGRRLNLQREELHNLYVAGLLHDIGKIGIPDHILQKPSSLTEEEMQVVKTHPTVGAEIIGHIRKLKPAKEAILYHHERYDGNGYPEGKKGKETPLIARILSVADAYEAMTSDRPYHKGLKKEKAVRELIRNKGKQFDPELVDILIELIGI
;
A
#
# COMPACT_ATOMS: atom_id res chain seq x y z
N MET A 1 -23.48 -44.65 37.59
CA MET A 1 -22.73 -43.58 38.30
C MET A 1 -21.25 -43.50 37.90
N LYS A 2 -20.43 -44.55 38.06
CA LYS A 2 -18.98 -44.50 37.76
C LYS A 2 -18.64 -44.11 36.30
N ARG A 3 -19.40 -44.62 35.32
CA ARG A 3 -19.24 -44.29 33.88
C ARG A 3 -19.71 -42.87 33.52
N LEU A 4 -20.77 -42.37 34.17
CA LEU A 4 -21.23 -40.98 33.98
C LEU A 4 -20.19 -39.97 34.50
N PHE A 5 -19.52 -40.31 35.61
CA PHE A 5 -18.39 -39.55 36.14
C PHE A 5 -17.16 -39.58 35.21
N THR A 6 -16.90 -40.71 34.54
CA THR A 6 -15.90 -40.81 33.48
C THR A 6 -16.19 -39.85 32.33
N VAL A 7 -17.43 -39.85 31.82
CA VAL A 7 -17.84 -38.90 30.77
C VAL A 7 -17.62 -37.45 31.25
N MET A 8 -18.10 -37.08 32.44
CA MET A 8 -17.92 -35.73 33.00
C MET A 8 -16.45 -35.31 33.19
N ASN A 9 -15.57 -36.24 33.55
CA ASN A 9 -14.13 -35.95 33.66
C ASN A 9 -13.47 -35.78 32.29
N LEU A 10 -13.89 -36.56 31.29
CA LEU A 10 -13.49 -36.35 29.90
C LEU A 10 -13.96 -34.96 29.42
N LEU A 11 -15.20 -34.56 29.73
CA LEU A 11 -15.73 -33.22 29.39
C LEU A 11 -14.82 -32.10 29.93
N LYS A 12 -14.37 -32.19 31.19
CA LYS A 12 -13.49 -31.17 31.79
C LYS A 12 -12.11 -31.12 31.13
N LYS A 13 -11.51 -32.27 30.83
CA LYS A 13 -10.19 -32.36 30.19
C LYS A 13 -10.18 -31.74 28.79
N PHE A 14 -11.33 -31.68 28.11
CA PHE A 14 -11.41 -31.19 26.73
C PHE A 14 -11.62 -29.67 26.61
N ASN A 15 -11.98 -28.97 27.69
CA ASN A 15 -12.14 -27.51 27.68
C ASN A 15 -10.81 -26.73 27.71
N ASP A 16 -9.68 -27.36 28.09
CA ASP A 16 -8.38 -26.70 28.28
C ASP A 16 -7.38 -26.90 27.11
N LEU A 17 -7.87 -27.33 25.93
CA LEU A 17 -7.02 -27.74 24.81
C LEU A 17 -6.58 -26.56 23.94
N ARG A 18 -5.27 -26.48 23.64
CA ARG A 18 -4.61 -25.33 22.96
C ARG A 18 -4.26 -25.55 21.49
N SER A 19 -4.34 -26.77 20.96
CA SER A 19 -4.07 -27.08 19.54
C SER A 19 -4.89 -28.28 19.05
N VAL A 20 -5.17 -28.38 17.75
CA VAL A 20 -5.95 -29.50 17.15
C VAL A 20 -5.24 -30.85 17.25
N GLU A 21 -3.91 -30.87 17.19
CA GLU A 21 -3.14 -32.11 17.33
C GLU A 21 -3.10 -32.57 18.80
N ASP A 22 -3.03 -31.62 19.76
CA ASP A 22 -3.23 -31.92 21.18
C ASP A 22 -4.66 -32.39 21.45
N ILE A 23 -5.65 -31.85 20.72
CA ILE A 23 -7.05 -32.26 20.79
C ILE A 23 -7.14 -33.75 20.41
N TYR A 24 -6.64 -34.15 19.24
CA TYR A 24 -6.75 -35.56 18.82
C TYR A 24 -6.02 -36.53 19.75
N ASN A 25 -4.79 -36.21 20.15
CA ASN A 25 -3.99 -37.07 21.01
C ASN A 25 -4.62 -37.24 22.39
N LYS A 26 -4.91 -36.11 23.08
CA LYS A 26 -5.43 -36.16 24.46
C LYS A 26 -6.82 -36.75 24.52
N ILE A 27 -7.65 -36.55 23.49
CA ILE A 27 -8.95 -37.18 23.40
C ILE A 27 -8.81 -38.68 23.21
N ALA A 28 -8.03 -39.13 22.21
CA ALA A 28 -7.85 -40.56 21.94
C ALA A 28 -7.22 -41.30 23.13
N GLU A 29 -6.21 -40.69 23.77
CA GLU A 29 -5.57 -41.22 24.97
C GLU A 29 -6.52 -41.28 26.17
N SER A 30 -7.29 -40.22 26.42
CA SER A 30 -8.22 -40.20 27.55
C SER A 30 -9.36 -41.20 27.35
N ILE A 31 -9.90 -41.34 26.14
CA ILE A 31 -10.88 -42.38 25.79
C ILE A 31 -10.28 -43.76 26.04
N ALA A 32 -9.05 -44.00 25.58
CA ALA A 32 -8.40 -45.29 25.71
C ALA A 32 -8.14 -45.68 27.17
N ILE A 33 -7.59 -44.78 27.98
CA ILE A 33 -7.29 -45.03 29.39
C ILE A 33 -8.57 -45.16 30.21
N ASP A 34 -9.51 -44.21 30.07
CA ASP A 34 -10.67 -44.13 30.95
C ASP A 34 -11.73 -45.20 30.63
N LEU A 35 -11.75 -45.74 29.39
CA LEU A 35 -12.66 -46.82 28.97
C LEU A 35 -11.97 -48.19 28.80
N ASN A 36 -10.67 -48.28 29.08
CA ASN A 36 -9.83 -49.47 28.94
C ASN A 36 -9.87 -50.06 27.52
N ILE A 37 -9.51 -49.25 26.53
CA ILE A 37 -9.51 -49.56 25.10
C ILE A 37 -8.07 -49.57 24.59
N GLU A 38 -7.71 -50.57 23.79
CA GLU A 38 -6.32 -50.77 23.36
C GLU A 38 -5.90 -49.80 22.24
N LYS A 39 -6.82 -49.42 21.35
CA LYS A 39 -6.54 -48.53 20.21
C LYS A 39 -7.67 -47.52 20.04
N CYS A 40 -7.33 -46.25 19.81
CA CYS A 40 -8.32 -45.20 19.55
C CYS A 40 -7.78 -44.20 18.53
N VAL A 41 -8.59 -43.82 17.53
CA VAL A 41 -8.22 -42.82 16.53
C VAL A 41 -9.43 -42.00 16.10
N ILE A 42 -9.18 -40.72 15.81
CA ILE A 42 -10.18 -39.79 15.28
C ILE A 42 -9.91 -39.61 13.79
N SER A 43 -10.98 -39.63 13.00
CA SER A 43 -10.93 -39.39 11.56
C SER A 43 -11.90 -38.29 11.17
N LEU A 44 -11.50 -37.44 10.22
CA LEU A 44 -12.32 -36.37 9.68
C LEU A 44 -12.56 -36.56 8.19
N VAL A 45 -13.72 -36.11 7.72
CA VAL A 45 -14.05 -36.10 6.30
C VAL A 45 -13.35 -34.92 5.63
N ASP A 46 -12.48 -35.23 4.68
CA ASP A 46 -12.00 -34.29 3.67
C ASP A 46 -13.08 -34.20 2.57
N ARG A 47 -13.87 -33.12 2.60
CA ARG A 47 -14.98 -32.90 1.65
C ARG A 47 -14.50 -32.65 0.22
N GLU A 48 -13.30 -32.13 0.02
CA GLU A 48 -12.76 -31.89 -1.33
C GLU A 48 -12.36 -33.19 -2.01
N LYS A 49 -11.83 -34.14 -1.22
CA LYS A 49 -11.38 -35.45 -1.73
C LYS A 49 -12.44 -36.54 -1.61
N GLY A 50 -13.51 -36.33 -0.85
CA GLY A 50 -14.48 -37.38 -0.52
C GLY A 50 -13.86 -38.50 0.33
N MET A 51 -12.87 -38.19 1.16
CA MET A 51 -12.10 -39.18 1.91
C MET A 51 -12.25 -39.00 3.41
N LEU A 52 -12.39 -40.11 4.14
CA LEU A 52 -12.24 -40.16 5.59
C LEU A 52 -10.76 -40.37 5.92
N GLU A 53 -10.14 -39.39 6.55
CA GLU A 53 -8.71 -39.44 6.90
C GLU A 53 -8.53 -39.47 8.42
N ALA A 54 -7.76 -40.44 8.94
CA ALA A 54 -7.32 -40.35 10.34
C ALA A 54 -6.43 -39.14 10.57
N LYS A 55 -6.61 -38.52 11.73
CA LYS A 55 -5.81 -37.40 12.18
C LYS A 55 -4.90 -37.88 13.33
N PRO A 56 -3.57 -37.98 13.11
CA PRO A 56 -2.65 -38.34 14.16
C PRO A 56 -2.50 -37.17 15.17
N PRO A 57 -2.02 -37.46 16.40
CA PRO A 57 -1.73 -38.78 16.96
C PRO A 57 -3.00 -39.56 17.33
N GLY A 58 -2.90 -40.89 17.30
CA GLY A 58 -3.91 -41.77 17.90
C GLY A 58 -3.28 -42.62 19.01
N TYR A 59 -4.10 -43.35 19.76
CA TYR A 59 -3.66 -44.22 20.85
C TYR A 59 -3.49 -45.67 20.36
N GLY A 60 -2.44 -46.36 20.83
CA GLY A 60 -2.23 -47.79 20.59
C GLY A 60 -1.76 -48.17 19.17
N SER A 61 -1.29 -47.19 18.37
CA SER A 61 -0.73 -47.40 17.04
C SER A 61 0.34 -46.34 16.71
N THR A 62 1.20 -46.61 15.72
CA THR A 62 2.21 -45.66 15.26
C THR A 62 1.62 -44.63 14.28
N VAL A 63 2.20 -43.43 14.22
CA VAL A 63 1.76 -42.35 13.31
C VAL A 63 1.75 -42.80 11.86
N ASP A 64 2.80 -43.51 11.40
CA ASP A 64 2.89 -44.02 10.02
C ASP A 64 1.75 -45.00 9.67
N LYS A 65 1.36 -45.86 10.63
CA LYS A 65 0.23 -46.77 10.44
C LYS A 65 -1.10 -46.01 10.36
N ILE A 66 -1.25 -44.96 11.16
CA ILE A 66 -2.46 -44.13 11.20
C ILE A 66 -2.59 -43.29 9.92
N LEU A 67 -1.50 -42.72 9.39
CA LEU A 67 -1.53 -41.92 8.16
C LEU A 67 -1.93 -42.74 6.92
N ASN A 68 -1.69 -44.05 6.94
CA ASN A 68 -2.16 -44.98 5.91
C ASN A 68 -3.66 -45.30 6.02
N PHE A 69 -4.35 -44.83 7.06
CA PHE A 69 -5.79 -45.02 7.26
C PHE A 69 -6.58 -43.92 6.53
N LYS A 70 -6.87 -44.17 5.25
CA LYS A 70 -7.72 -43.34 4.40
C LYS A 70 -8.75 -44.19 3.66
N PHE A 71 -10.01 -43.79 3.70
CA PHE A 71 -11.10 -44.51 3.04
C PHE A 71 -11.96 -43.55 2.24
N ASP A 72 -12.39 -43.99 1.07
CA ASP A 72 -13.46 -43.32 0.34
C ASP A 72 -14.76 -43.44 1.14
N VAL A 73 -15.37 -42.29 1.46
CA VAL A 73 -16.61 -42.23 2.24
C VAL A 73 -17.77 -42.94 1.51
N SER A 74 -17.68 -43.05 0.18
CA SER A 74 -18.67 -43.70 -0.68
C SER A 74 -18.55 -45.22 -0.72
N ILE A 75 -17.52 -45.82 -0.12
CA ILE A 75 -17.33 -47.29 -0.14
C ILE A 75 -17.26 -47.87 1.28
N ASN A 76 -16.92 -47.08 2.29
CA ASN A 76 -16.82 -47.55 3.67
C ASN A 76 -18.19 -47.85 4.30
N SER A 77 -18.56 -49.13 4.38
CA SER A 77 -19.84 -49.60 4.92
C SER A 77 -20.12 -49.15 6.35
N ALA A 78 -19.12 -49.23 7.24
CA ALA A 78 -19.25 -48.76 8.63
C ALA A 78 -19.46 -47.24 8.70
N PHE A 79 -18.70 -46.45 7.93
CA PHE A 79 -18.88 -44.99 7.90
C PHE A 79 -20.22 -44.57 7.28
N LYS A 80 -20.68 -45.27 6.24
CA LYS A 80 -22.01 -45.06 5.66
C LYS A 80 -23.13 -45.30 6.65
N TYR A 81 -23.02 -46.37 7.44
CA TYR A 81 -24.01 -46.69 8.46
C TYR A 81 -24.14 -45.54 9.46
N ILE A 82 -23.03 -45.14 10.11
CA ILE A 82 -23.07 -44.06 11.11
C ILE A 82 -23.46 -42.71 10.48
N SER A 83 -23.17 -42.49 9.19
CA SER A 83 -23.56 -41.26 8.48
C SER A 83 -25.07 -41.19 8.23
N LYS A 84 -25.71 -42.35 8.00
CA LYS A 84 -27.15 -42.46 7.74
C LYS A 84 -27.94 -42.50 9.04
N GLU A 85 -27.57 -43.40 9.95
CA GLU A 85 -28.31 -43.66 11.18
C GLU A 85 -27.94 -42.66 12.29
N LYS A 86 -26.80 -41.95 12.17
CA LYS A 86 -26.31 -40.95 13.14
C LYS A 86 -26.11 -41.51 14.56
N GLU A 87 -25.80 -42.80 14.64
CA GLU A 87 -25.56 -43.51 15.89
C GLU A 87 -24.34 -44.42 15.75
N ALA A 88 -23.68 -44.72 16.87
CA ALA A 88 -22.53 -45.60 16.92
C ALA A 88 -22.89 -47.05 16.58
N TYR A 89 -21.91 -47.77 16.04
CA TYR A 89 -22.01 -49.19 15.72
C TYR A 89 -20.81 -49.92 16.33
N TYR A 90 -21.03 -51.08 16.94
CA TYR A 90 -19.95 -51.90 17.46
C TYR A 90 -20.08 -53.35 17.00
N SER A 91 -18.92 -54.02 16.96
CA SER A 91 -18.81 -55.44 16.68
C SER A 91 -17.79 -56.08 17.61
N ASN A 92 -18.21 -57.13 18.32
CA ASN A 92 -17.32 -57.94 19.17
C ASN A 92 -16.67 -59.10 18.39
N ASP A 93 -16.97 -59.22 17.09
CA ASP A 93 -16.32 -60.15 16.16
C ASP A 93 -16.00 -59.43 14.83
N ALA A 94 -15.21 -58.36 14.94
CA ALA A 94 -14.84 -57.50 13.83
C ALA A 94 -14.26 -58.24 12.59
N PRO A 95 -13.47 -59.34 12.73
CA PRO A 95 -12.95 -60.09 11.59
C PRO A 95 -14.02 -60.73 10.70
N ASN A 96 -15.20 -61.03 11.25
CA ASN A 96 -16.30 -61.68 10.54
C ASN A 96 -17.45 -60.70 10.22
N ASP A 97 -17.35 -59.44 10.65
CA ASP A 97 -18.37 -58.43 10.44
C ASP A 97 -18.22 -57.76 9.06
N PRO A 98 -19.23 -57.87 8.16
CA PRO A 98 -19.15 -57.32 6.81
C PRO A 98 -19.13 -55.78 6.77
N PHE A 99 -19.45 -55.08 7.86
CA PHE A 99 -19.36 -53.62 7.92
C PHE A 99 -17.92 -53.10 7.97
N PHE A 100 -16.97 -53.91 8.43
CA PHE A 100 -15.57 -53.51 8.55
C PHE A 100 -14.71 -54.15 7.47
N PHE A 101 -13.82 -53.37 6.86
CA PHE A 101 -12.89 -53.91 5.86
C PHE A 101 -11.92 -54.89 6.49
N LYS A 102 -11.96 -56.15 6.06
CA LYS A 102 -11.07 -57.22 6.55
C LYS A 102 -9.58 -56.83 6.52
N LYS A 103 -9.13 -56.22 5.42
CA LYS A 103 -7.74 -55.73 5.28
C LYS A 103 -7.35 -54.75 6.40
N PHE A 104 -8.27 -53.89 6.83
CA PHE A 104 -8.04 -52.96 7.93
C PHE A 104 -8.01 -53.70 9.28
N ILE A 105 -8.98 -54.57 9.53
CA ILE A 105 -9.06 -55.37 10.75
C ILE A 105 -7.79 -56.20 10.96
N ASP A 106 -7.30 -56.85 9.91
CA ASP A 106 -6.07 -57.64 9.93
C ASP A 106 -4.84 -56.76 10.15
N TYR A 107 -4.73 -55.62 9.45
CA TYR A 107 -3.57 -54.73 9.53
C TYR A 107 -3.36 -54.13 10.93
N PHE A 108 -4.44 -53.83 11.65
CA PHE A 108 -4.38 -53.29 13.02
C PHE A 108 -4.57 -54.35 14.11
N ASN A 109 -4.69 -55.64 13.74
CA ASN A 109 -4.99 -56.74 14.66
C ASN A 109 -6.18 -56.41 15.58
N ILE A 110 -7.32 -56.13 14.97
CA ILE A 110 -8.56 -55.76 15.66
C ILE A 110 -9.42 -57.02 15.81
N LYS A 111 -9.99 -57.22 17.01
CA LYS A 111 -10.98 -58.27 17.26
C LYS A 111 -12.34 -57.69 17.59
N LYS A 112 -12.36 -56.57 18.29
CA LYS A 112 -13.58 -55.87 18.72
C LYS A 112 -13.42 -54.41 18.37
N VAL A 113 -14.47 -53.77 17.86
CA VAL A 113 -14.41 -52.38 17.41
C VAL A 113 -15.73 -51.67 17.68
N ILE A 114 -15.65 -50.40 18.03
CA ILE A 114 -16.76 -49.46 18.02
C ILE A 114 -16.39 -48.27 17.15
N ILE A 115 -17.33 -47.86 16.30
CA ILE A 115 -17.25 -46.67 15.47
C ILE A 115 -18.39 -45.73 15.87
N ALA A 116 -18.09 -44.47 16.08
CA ALA A 116 -19.07 -43.46 16.46
C ALA A 116 -18.98 -42.20 15.61
N PRO A 117 -20.11 -41.58 15.24
CA PRO A 117 -20.11 -40.40 14.39
C PRO A 117 -19.66 -39.16 15.15
N LEU A 118 -18.89 -38.31 14.49
CA LEU A 118 -18.62 -36.94 14.94
C LEU A 118 -19.73 -36.03 14.38
N LEU A 119 -20.70 -35.68 15.21
CA LEU A 119 -21.90 -34.95 14.79
C LEU A 119 -21.83 -33.47 15.16
N VAL A 120 -21.96 -32.58 14.17
CA VAL A 120 -22.16 -31.14 14.39
C VAL A 120 -23.44 -30.70 13.71
N LYS A 121 -24.41 -30.21 14.48
CA LYS A 121 -25.71 -29.70 13.96
C LYS A 121 -26.41 -30.67 12.99
N GLY A 122 -26.26 -31.98 13.22
CA GLY A 122 -26.87 -33.02 12.41
C GLY A 122 -26.04 -33.50 11.20
N ASP A 123 -24.87 -32.91 10.94
CA ASP A 123 -23.93 -33.36 9.91
C ASP A 123 -22.83 -34.22 10.54
N VAL A 124 -22.49 -35.34 9.89
CA VAL A 124 -21.33 -36.16 10.26
C VAL A 124 -20.07 -35.58 9.63
N ILE A 125 -19.19 -35.02 10.47
CA ILE A 125 -17.92 -34.41 10.03
C ILE A 125 -16.73 -35.38 10.10
N GLY A 126 -16.96 -36.59 10.64
CA GLY A 126 -15.92 -37.60 10.84
C GLY A 126 -16.39 -38.75 11.73
N ALA A 127 -15.46 -39.55 12.22
CA ALA A 127 -15.72 -40.70 13.08
C ALA A 127 -14.64 -40.90 14.13
N ILE A 128 -15.02 -41.55 15.23
CA ILE A 128 -14.11 -42.08 16.24
C ILE A 128 -14.09 -43.59 16.06
N TYR A 129 -12.89 -44.15 15.97
CA TYR A 129 -12.68 -45.59 15.98
C TYR A 129 -11.99 -45.97 17.27
N ALA A 130 -12.61 -46.87 18.03
CA ALA A 130 -12.03 -47.49 19.21
C ALA A 130 -12.03 -49.01 19.03
N ALA A 131 -10.92 -49.66 19.33
CA ALA A 131 -10.73 -51.07 19.03
C ALA A 131 -9.90 -51.79 20.08
N ASN A 132 -10.21 -53.07 20.26
CA ASN A 132 -9.51 -54.01 21.13
C ASN A 132 -9.01 -55.21 20.32
N ALA A 133 -7.80 -55.69 20.64
CA ALA A 133 -7.31 -57.00 20.21
C ALA A 133 -7.81 -58.09 21.20
N GLN A 134 -6.96 -59.04 21.59
CA GLN A 134 -7.37 -60.21 22.40
C GLN A 134 -7.65 -59.91 23.88
N LYS A 135 -7.03 -58.89 24.48
CA LYS A 135 -7.10 -58.66 25.94
C LYS A 135 -8.21 -57.68 26.35
N GLY A 136 -8.73 -56.88 25.41
CA GLY A 136 -9.79 -55.92 25.69
C GLY A 136 -11.18 -56.54 25.87
N ARG A 137 -12.02 -55.83 26.62
CA ARG A 137 -13.43 -56.21 26.89
C ARG A 137 -14.31 -56.08 25.65
N ASP A 138 -15.49 -56.68 25.73
CA ASP A 138 -16.57 -56.49 24.76
C ASP A 138 -17.18 -55.08 24.87
N PHE A 139 -17.61 -54.56 23.72
CA PHE A 139 -18.45 -53.38 23.62
C PHE A 139 -19.92 -53.76 23.85
N THR A 140 -20.67 -52.83 24.43
CA THR A 140 -22.06 -52.97 24.87
C THR A 140 -22.90 -51.79 24.37
N ASP A 141 -24.23 -51.90 24.47
CA ASP A 141 -25.12 -50.77 24.14
C ASP A 141 -24.87 -49.54 25.03
N GLU A 142 -24.40 -49.72 26.26
CA GLU A 142 -23.96 -48.59 27.09
C GLU A 142 -22.75 -47.87 26.48
N ASP A 143 -21.83 -48.62 25.85
CA ASP A 143 -20.69 -48.02 25.16
C ASP A 143 -21.13 -47.24 23.93
N LYS A 144 -22.15 -47.72 23.21
CA LYS A 144 -22.76 -46.98 22.09
C LYS A 144 -23.20 -45.58 22.52
N ILE A 145 -23.97 -45.49 23.61
CA ILE A 145 -24.46 -44.21 24.16
C ILE A 145 -23.31 -43.29 24.59
N ILE A 146 -22.29 -43.86 25.24
CA ILE A 146 -21.10 -43.12 25.67
C ILE A 146 -20.34 -42.56 24.46
N PHE A 147 -20.14 -43.38 23.44
CA PHE A 147 -19.39 -43.01 22.25
C PHE A 147 -20.14 -42.01 21.37
N ASP A 148 -21.47 -42.08 21.29
CA ASP A 148 -22.28 -41.05 20.63
C ASP A 148 -22.14 -39.69 21.34
N SER A 149 -22.24 -39.68 22.67
CA SER A 149 -22.08 -38.45 23.48
C SER A 149 -20.67 -37.85 23.35
N ILE A 150 -19.64 -38.71 23.35
CA ILE A 150 -18.26 -38.31 23.15
C ILE A 150 -18.06 -37.78 21.72
N GLY A 151 -18.68 -38.43 20.73
CA GLY A 151 -18.65 -38.05 19.32
C GLY A 151 -19.18 -36.64 19.08
N GLU A 152 -20.37 -36.32 19.60
CA GLU A 152 -20.96 -34.98 19.52
C GLU A 152 -20.07 -33.90 20.13
N MET A 153 -19.53 -34.17 21.32
CA MET A 153 -18.68 -33.19 21.99
C MET A 153 -17.39 -32.94 21.22
N ILE A 154 -16.71 -33.99 20.77
CA ILE A 154 -15.44 -33.86 20.03
C ILE A 154 -15.69 -33.08 18.75
N ALA A 155 -16.79 -33.38 18.06
CA ALA A 155 -17.19 -32.68 16.86
C ALA A 155 -17.42 -31.18 17.12
N LEU A 156 -18.12 -30.84 18.21
CA LEU A 156 -18.33 -29.45 18.64
C LEU A 156 -17.02 -28.73 18.97
N THR A 157 -16.12 -29.38 19.73
CA THR A 157 -14.82 -28.83 20.13
C THR A 157 -13.93 -28.56 18.91
N ILE A 158 -13.85 -29.51 17.98
CA ILE A 158 -13.10 -29.34 16.73
C ILE A 158 -13.67 -28.18 15.92
N ASN A 159 -14.99 -28.12 15.75
CA ASN A 159 -15.65 -27.06 14.99
C ASN A 159 -15.44 -25.68 15.63
N ASN A 160 -15.55 -25.57 16.95
CA ASN A 160 -15.32 -24.32 17.69
C ASN A 160 -13.88 -23.85 17.56
N TYR A 161 -12.90 -24.76 17.68
CA TYR A 161 -11.49 -24.41 17.49
C TYR A 161 -11.21 -23.93 16.06
N GLN A 162 -11.73 -24.62 15.04
CA GLN A 162 -11.56 -24.20 13.64
C GLN A 162 -12.16 -22.81 13.39
N LEU A 163 -13.33 -22.53 13.98
CA LEU A 163 -13.95 -21.22 13.91
C LEU A 163 -13.12 -20.14 14.62
N LEU A 164 -12.60 -20.43 15.82
CA LEU A 164 -11.73 -19.51 16.55
C LEU A 164 -10.47 -19.17 15.75
N LYS A 165 -9.78 -20.18 15.21
CA LYS A 165 -8.59 -19.98 14.37
C LYS A 165 -8.90 -19.12 13.14
N LYS A 166 -10.04 -19.36 12.48
CA LYS A 166 -10.49 -18.54 11.35
C LYS A 166 -10.74 -17.08 11.77
N ASN A 167 -11.36 -16.86 12.93
CA ASN A 167 -11.58 -15.52 13.47
C ASN A 167 -10.27 -14.82 13.81
N GLU A 168 -9.29 -15.53 14.39
CA GLU A 168 -7.95 -14.99 14.67
C GLU A 168 -7.23 -14.58 13.37
N GLU A 169 -7.24 -15.43 12.33
CA GLU A 169 -6.70 -15.10 11.01
C GLU A 169 -7.36 -13.84 10.43
N GLN A 170 -8.69 -13.72 10.57
CA GLN A 170 -9.44 -12.54 10.13
C GLN A 170 -9.07 -11.28 10.93
N LEU A 171 -8.89 -11.37 12.25
CA LEU A 171 -8.49 -10.24 13.09
C LEU A 171 -7.08 -9.72 12.75
N ILE A 172 -6.13 -10.63 12.51
CA ILE A 172 -4.78 -10.26 12.06
C ILE A 172 -4.84 -9.53 10.73
N LEU A 173 -5.65 -10.02 9.78
CA LEU A 173 -5.85 -9.37 8.49
C LEU A 173 -6.47 -7.97 8.65
N LEU A 174 -7.48 -7.82 9.50
CA LEU A 174 -8.12 -6.52 9.79
C LEU A 174 -7.16 -5.53 10.44
N ASP A 175 -6.33 -5.95 11.39
CA ASP A 175 -5.34 -5.07 12.00
C ASP A 175 -4.28 -4.61 10.99
N ASN A 176 -3.86 -5.48 10.08
CA ASN A 176 -2.97 -5.11 8.97
C ASN A 176 -3.62 -4.08 8.04
N ILE A 177 -4.89 -4.27 7.67
CA ILE A 177 -5.64 -3.31 6.86
C ILE A 177 -5.73 -1.96 7.60
N ARG A 178 -6.10 -1.97 8.88
CA ARG A 178 -6.20 -0.75 9.70
C ARG A 178 -4.87 0.00 9.76
N LYS A 179 -3.74 -0.71 9.92
CA LYS A 179 -2.40 -0.10 9.90
C LYS A 179 -2.07 0.53 8.55
N ILE A 180 -2.45 -0.12 7.44
CA ILE A 180 -2.29 0.44 6.09
C ILE A 180 -3.14 1.70 5.94
N THR A 181 -4.43 1.63 6.29
CA THR A 181 -5.37 2.76 6.22
C THR A 181 -4.91 3.96 7.06
N ASN A 182 -4.45 3.74 8.29
CA ASN A 182 -3.93 4.82 9.13
C ASN A 182 -2.68 5.47 8.50
N SER A 183 -1.80 4.67 7.90
CA SER A 183 -0.60 5.19 7.21
C SER A 183 -0.97 6.09 6.03
N ILE A 184 -2.03 5.73 5.28
CA ILE A 184 -2.60 6.54 4.19
C ILE A 184 -3.10 7.90 4.70
N THR A 185 -3.72 7.94 5.88
CA THR A 185 -4.24 9.19 6.44
C THR A 185 -3.18 10.06 7.10
N SER A 186 -2.06 9.49 7.57
CA SER A 186 -1.08 10.19 8.41
C SER A 186 0.12 10.76 7.65
N ILE A 187 0.45 10.20 6.48
CA ILE A 187 1.62 10.63 5.70
C ILE A 187 1.12 11.51 4.55
N LEU A 188 1.38 12.82 4.65
CA LEU A 188 1.04 13.80 3.61
C LEU A 188 2.07 13.84 2.46
N ASP A 189 3.26 13.27 2.67
CA ASP A 189 4.30 13.18 1.65
C ASP A 189 4.16 11.89 0.84
N TYR A 190 3.75 12.06 -0.40
CA TYR A 190 3.51 10.96 -1.33
C TYR A 190 4.75 10.10 -1.61
N ASP A 191 5.92 10.73 -1.72
CA ASP A 191 7.18 10.05 -2.03
C ASP A 191 7.58 9.08 -0.90
N ILE A 192 7.06 9.33 0.31
CA ILE A 192 7.26 8.51 1.51
C ILE A 192 6.10 7.52 1.71
N LEU A 193 4.87 7.91 1.36
CA LEU A 193 3.66 7.14 1.62
C LEU A 193 3.66 5.79 0.89
N LEU A 194 3.82 5.80 -0.44
CA LEU A 194 3.69 4.57 -1.22
C LEU A 194 4.77 3.53 -0.90
N PRO A 195 6.07 3.87 -0.82
CA PRO A 195 7.09 2.88 -0.43
C PRO A 195 6.82 2.28 0.94
N THR A 196 6.31 3.08 1.90
CA THR A 196 5.97 2.60 3.25
C THR A 196 4.82 1.60 3.23
N ILE A 197 3.76 1.88 2.44
CA ILE A 197 2.65 0.93 2.25
C ILE A 197 3.15 -0.35 1.57
N LEU A 198 3.90 -0.20 0.48
CA LEU A 198 4.43 -1.32 -0.29
C LEU A 198 5.33 -2.23 0.54
N GLN A 199 6.19 -1.67 1.40
CA GLN A 199 7.03 -2.45 2.31
C GLN A 199 6.20 -3.34 3.25
N ARG A 200 5.05 -2.84 3.75
CA ARG A 200 4.15 -3.61 4.62
C ARG A 200 3.42 -4.70 3.86
N ILE A 201 2.93 -4.40 2.67
CA ILE A 201 2.25 -5.39 1.82
C ILE A 201 3.23 -6.48 1.40
N LYS A 202 4.45 -6.12 0.98
CA LYS A 202 5.52 -7.08 0.67
C LYS A 202 5.75 -8.07 1.82
N ALA A 203 5.81 -7.58 3.06
CA ALA A 203 5.97 -8.43 4.24
C ALA A 203 4.75 -9.35 4.47
N LEU A 204 3.53 -8.85 4.29
CA LEU A 204 2.30 -9.65 4.44
C LEU A 204 2.25 -10.85 3.50
N PHE A 205 2.73 -10.70 2.27
CA PHE A 205 2.78 -11.76 1.27
C PHE A 205 4.10 -12.55 1.29
N SER A 206 5.04 -12.23 2.18
CA SER A 206 6.40 -12.79 2.15
C SER A 206 7.04 -12.72 0.76
N ALA A 207 6.76 -11.62 0.05
CA ALA A 207 7.16 -11.40 -1.32
C ALA A 207 8.61 -10.85 -1.40
N ASP A 208 9.29 -11.16 -2.50
CA ASP A 208 10.65 -10.68 -2.77
C ASP A 208 10.65 -9.25 -3.29
N ALA A 209 9.60 -8.87 -4.03
CA ALA A 209 9.40 -7.52 -4.52
C ALA A 209 7.92 -7.18 -4.71
N ILE A 210 7.62 -5.90 -4.82
CA ILE A 210 6.27 -5.38 -5.08
C ILE A 210 6.36 -4.07 -5.88
N SER A 211 5.41 -3.83 -6.77
CA SER A 211 5.31 -2.57 -7.52
C SER A 211 3.87 -2.11 -7.69
N ILE A 212 3.71 -0.79 -7.75
CA ILE A 212 2.52 -0.14 -8.29
C ILE A 212 2.87 0.38 -9.66
N MET A 213 2.04 0.04 -10.65
CA MET A 213 2.11 0.66 -11.96
C MET A 213 0.83 1.45 -12.24
N SER A 214 0.98 2.66 -12.78
CA SER A 214 -0.15 3.53 -13.17
C SER A 214 0.03 3.99 -14.60
N PHE A 215 -1.06 4.43 -15.22
CA PHE A 215 -1.01 5.00 -16.56
C PHE A 215 -0.24 6.31 -16.56
N LYS A 216 0.51 6.56 -17.63
CA LYS A 216 0.96 7.91 -17.96
C LYS A 216 -0.14 8.60 -18.76
N GLU A 217 -0.46 9.83 -18.41
CA GLU A 217 -1.54 10.60 -19.03
C GLU A 217 -1.40 10.66 -20.57
N GLY A 218 -2.51 10.48 -21.28
CA GLY A 218 -2.53 10.43 -22.75
C GLY A 218 -1.94 9.17 -23.38
N THR A 219 -1.56 8.15 -22.59
CA THR A 219 -0.99 6.88 -23.10
C THR A 219 -1.72 5.66 -22.56
N GLU A 220 -1.74 4.58 -23.34
CA GLU A 220 -2.22 3.26 -22.89
C GLU A 220 -1.10 2.43 -22.26
N LYS A 221 -0.09 3.08 -21.66
CA LYS A 221 1.10 2.43 -21.10
C LYS A 221 1.17 2.60 -19.59
N LEU A 222 1.40 1.49 -18.90
CA LEU A 222 1.63 1.44 -17.46
C LEU A 222 3.13 1.54 -17.16
N TYR A 223 3.48 2.42 -16.23
CA TYR A 223 4.85 2.63 -15.76
C TYR A 223 4.93 2.38 -14.26
N ILE A 224 6.09 1.90 -13.77
CA ILE A 224 6.30 1.74 -12.33
C ILE A 224 6.36 3.11 -11.68
N ARG A 225 5.42 3.34 -10.76
CA ARG A 225 5.33 4.58 -10.00
C ARG A 225 6.01 4.48 -8.65
N SER A 226 5.91 3.30 -8.02
CA SER A 226 6.59 3.01 -6.77
C SER A 226 6.85 1.52 -6.68
N SER A 227 7.95 1.15 -6.04
CA SER A 227 8.34 -0.25 -5.87
C SER A 227 9.20 -0.44 -4.64
N VAL A 228 9.20 -1.67 -4.13
CA VAL A 228 10.09 -2.12 -3.07
C VAL A 228 10.66 -3.48 -3.47
N GLY A 229 11.98 -3.64 -3.38
CA GLY A 229 12.67 -4.89 -3.71
C GLY A 229 12.99 -5.08 -5.20
N LEU A 230 12.78 -4.07 -6.04
CA LEU A 230 13.18 -4.05 -7.46
C LEU A 230 14.40 -3.16 -7.67
N SER A 231 15.23 -3.48 -8.67
CA SER A 231 16.37 -2.63 -9.04
C SER A 231 15.93 -1.30 -9.67
N PHE A 232 16.80 -0.29 -9.60
CA PHE A 232 16.59 1.00 -10.27
C PHE A 232 16.44 0.84 -11.80
N GLU A 233 17.22 -0.05 -12.40
CA GLU A 233 17.18 -0.32 -13.84
C GLU A 233 15.83 -0.89 -14.27
N TYR A 234 15.31 -1.88 -13.54
CA TYR A 234 13.98 -2.44 -13.79
C TYR A 234 12.90 -1.37 -13.60
N THR A 235 12.96 -0.62 -12.49
CA THR A 235 11.98 0.41 -12.14
C THR A 235 11.88 1.50 -13.20
N LYS A 236 13.02 1.97 -13.73
CA LYS A 236 13.06 3.07 -14.70
C LYS A 236 12.60 2.66 -16.10
N ASN A 237 12.92 1.44 -16.51
CA ASN A 237 12.77 1.02 -17.91
C ASN A 237 11.51 0.17 -18.14
N GLN A 238 10.96 -0.45 -17.09
CA GLN A 238 9.83 -1.35 -17.26
C GLN A 238 8.57 -0.58 -17.61
N VAL A 239 7.94 -1.02 -18.70
CA VAL A 239 6.69 -0.51 -19.22
C VAL A 239 5.82 -1.68 -19.66
N ILE A 240 4.51 -1.49 -19.57
CA ILE A 240 3.54 -2.45 -20.04
C ILE A 240 2.57 -1.75 -20.96
N ASP A 241 2.50 -2.23 -22.20
CA ASP A 241 1.52 -1.76 -23.16
C ASP A 241 0.21 -2.50 -22.95
N VAL A 242 -0.81 -1.76 -22.52
CA VAL A 242 -2.13 -2.32 -22.21
C VAL A 242 -2.97 -2.47 -23.48
N SER A 243 -2.50 -2.00 -24.64
CA SER A 243 -3.13 -2.33 -25.92
C SER A 243 -2.79 -3.75 -26.40
N GLU A 244 -1.63 -4.28 -25.98
CA GLU A 244 -1.16 -5.62 -26.32
C GLU A 244 -1.66 -6.70 -25.35
N ILE A 245 -2.13 -6.29 -24.18
CA ILE A 245 -2.69 -7.15 -23.15
C ILE A 245 -4.18 -6.82 -23.00
N ASP A 246 -5.06 -7.81 -23.17
CA ASP A 246 -6.50 -7.60 -23.05
C ASP A 246 -6.86 -6.78 -21.79
N LYS A 247 -7.47 -5.59 -21.96
CA LYS A 247 -7.91 -4.71 -20.87
C LYS A 247 -8.81 -5.44 -19.87
N VAL A 248 -9.53 -6.48 -20.33
CA VAL A 248 -10.34 -7.37 -19.48
C VAL A 248 -9.47 -8.13 -18.47
N ARG A 249 -8.25 -8.52 -18.85
CA ARG A 249 -7.30 -9.25 -18.00
C ARG A 249 -6.83 -8.40 -16.83
N PHE A 250 -6.64 -7.11 -17.03
CA PHE A 250 -6.35 -6.17 -15.94
C PHE A 250 -7.57 -5.79 -15.12
N GLY A 251 -8.77 -5.95 -15.68
CA GLY A 251 -10.01 -5.75 -14.93
C GLY A 251 -10.21 -6.74 -13.78
N LYS A 252 -9.45 -7.85 -13.75
CA LYS A 252 -9.57 -8.95 -12.79
C LYS A 252 -8.20 -9.34 -12.23
N PRO A 253 -8.12 -9.87 -11.01
CA PRO A 253 -6.86 -10.39 -10.48
C PRO A 253 -6.43 -11.67 -11.23
N PHE A 254 -5.14 -11.90 -11.36
CA PHE A 254 -4.59 -13.12 -11.93
C PHE A 254 -3.20 -13.44 -11.36
N ILE A 255 -2.81 -14.72 -11.46
CA ILE A 255 -1.49 -15.21 -11.09
C ILE A 255 -0.76 -15.63 -12.36
N MET A 256 0.49 -15.23 -12.48
CA MET A 256 1.43 -15.75 -13.48
C MET A 256 2.45 -16.63 -12.77
N GLU A 257 2.43 -17.93 -13.07
CA GLU A 257 3.30 -18.90 -12.39
C GLU A 257 4.74 -18.84 -12.90
N ASP A 258 4.95 -18.53 -14.19
CA ASP A 258 6.28 -18.35 -14.78
C ASP A 258 6.31 -17.12 -15.71
N LEU A 259 6.90 -16.05 -15.20
CA LEU A 259 7.12 -14.78 -15.90
C LEU A 259 8.17 -14.89 -17.01
N ARG A 260 8.96 -15.95 -17.09
CA ARG A 260 9.98 -16.12 -18.14
C ARG A 260 9.36 -16.66 -19.42
N GLU A 261 8.31 -17.47 -19.28
CA GLU A 261 7.54 -18.00 -20.41
C GLU A 261 6.55 -16.97 -20.95
N ASN A 262 5.84 -16.27 -20.05
CA ASN A 262 4.82 -15.28 -20.40
C ASN A 262 5.09 -13.95 -19.66
N PRO A 263 6.10 -13.18 -20.12
CA PRO A 263 6.58 -12.00 -19.42
C PRO A 263 5.53 -10.91 -19.37
N PHE A 264 5.43 -10.36 -18.17
CA PHE A 264 4.63 -9.19 -17.89
C PHE A 264 5.52 -7.95 -18.06
N GLY A 265 5.37 -7.25 -19.20
CA GLY A 265 6.26 -6.16 -19.63
C GLY A 265 7.51 -6.67 -20.35
N ILE A 266 8.63 -5.94 -20.25
CA ILE A 266 9.84 -6.26 -21.02
C ILE A 266 10.51 -7.54 -20.49
N LYS A 267 10.57 -8.57 -21.34
CA LYS A 267 11.07 -9.90 -21.00
C LYS A 267 12.50 -9.89 -20.46
N GLU A 268 13.39 -9.18 -21.14
CA GLU A 268 14.81 -9.11 -20.79
C GLU A 268 15.00 -8.52 -19.39
N LEU A 269 14.21 -7.50 -19.04
CA LEU A 269 14.25 -6.89 -17.70
C LEU A 269 13.74 -7.85 -16.63
N VAL A 270 12.65 -8.59 -16.89
CA VAL A 270 12.08 -9.59 -15.97
C VAL A 270 13.11 -10.69 -15.66
N ILE A 271 13.76 -11.22 -16.70
CA ILE A 271 14.79 -12.26 -16.56
C ILE A 271 16.00 -11.73 -15.80
N LYS A 272 16.48 -10.53 -16.16
CA LYS A 272 17.64 -9.90 -15.50
C LYS A 272 17.39 -9.57 -14.03
N GLU A 273 16.18 -9.15 -13.70
CA GLU A 273 15.75 -8.87 -12.31
C GLU A 273 15.58 -10.16 -11.49
N GLY A 274 15.46 -11.32 -12.15
CA GLY A 274 15.30 -12.62 -11.53
C GLY A 274 13.88 -12.88 -11.02
N LEU A 275 12.86 -12.30 -11.66
CA LEU A 275 11.47 -12.49 -11.28
C LEU A 275 10.95 -13.83 -11.84
N PHE A 276 10.32 -14.63 -10.99
CA PHE A 276 9.80 -15.95 -11.34
C PHE A 276 8.28 -15.94 -11.49
N SER A 277 7.54 -15.59 -10.44
CA SER A 277 6.07 -15.56 -10.46
C SER A 277 5.53 -14.21 -9.99
N THR A 278 4.29 -13.91 -10.35
CA THR A 278 3.60 -12.70 -9.86
C THR A 278 2.12 -12.89 -9.63
N LEU A 279 1.61 -12.22 -8.60
CA LEU A 279 0.20 -11.94 -8.40
C LEU A 279 -0.07 -10.49 -8.82
N VAL A 280 -0.94 -10.32 -9.81
CA VAL A 280 -1.37 -9.01 -10.31
C VAL A 280 -2.80 -8.76 -9.86
N VAL A 281 -3.04 -7.63 -9.21
CA VAL A 281 -4.40 -7.20 -8.83
C VAL A 281 -4.72 -5.78 -9.32
N PRO A 282 -5.92 -5.56 -9.86
CA PRO A 282 -6.37 -4.21 -10.24
C PRO A 282 -6.46 -3.28 -9.04
N LEU A 283 -6.04 -2.04 -9.25
CA LEU A 283 -6.28 -0.92 -8.37
C LEU A 283 -7.43 -0.11 -8.95
N LYS A 284 -8.61 -0.25 -8.35
CA LYS A 284 -9.85 0.42 -8.77
C LYS A 284 -10.45 1.20 -7.62
N VAL A 285 -11.00 2.36 -7.94
CA VAL A 285 -11.82 3.16 -7.02
C VAL A 285 -13.16 3.40 -7.69
N TYR A 286 -14.21 2.76 -7.19
CA TYR A 286 -15.50 2.64 -7.90
C TYR A 286 -15.29 2.01 -9.29
N ASP A 287 -15.65 2.72 -10.37
CA ASP A 287 -15.44 2.28 -11.75
C ASP A 287 -14.13 2.77 -12.38
N ASP A 288 -13.35 3.58 -11.65
CA ASP A 288 -12.14 4.21 -12.15
C ASP A 288 -10.91 3.30 -11.92
N PHE A 289 -10.21 2.96 -13.00
CA PHE A 289 -9.01 2.12 -12.95
C PHE A 289 -7.78 3.01 -12.77
N VAL A 290 -7.16 2.89 -11.59
CA VAL A 290 -6.03 3.72 -11.18
C VAL A 290 -4.69 3.07 -11.59
N GLY A 291 -4.65 1.74 -11.72
CA GLY A 291 -3.44 1.02 -12.07
C GLY A 291 -3.47 -0.45 -11.65
N VAL A 292 -2.28 -1.03 -11.48
CA VAL A 292 -2.11 -2.41 -11.00
C VAL A 292 -1.11 -2.47 -9.86
N LEU A 293 -1.37 -3.39 -8.93
CA LEU A 293 -0.41 -3.81 -7.91
C LEU A 293 0.14 -5.17 -8.32
N ASN A 294 1.46 -5.25 -8.45
CA ASN A 294 2.16 -6.47 -8.76
C ASN A 294 2.96 -6.94 -7.55
N ILE A 295 2.73 -8.17 -7.12
CA ILE A 295 3.46 -8.81 -6.03
C ILE A 295 4.31 -9.91 -6.66
N TYR A 296 5.62 -9.92 -6.39
CA TYR A 296 6.56 -10.78 -7.08
C TYR A 296 7.25 -11.77 -6.14
N SER A 297 7.52 -12.96 -6.67
CA SER A 297 8.47 -13.91 -6.11
C SER A 297 9.64 -14.11 -7.07
N LYS A 298 10.86 -14.16 -6.54
CA LYS A 298 12.08 -14.58 -7.24
C LYS A 298 12.37 -16.07 -7.07
N LYS A 299 11.61 -16.75 -6.19
CA LYS A 299 11.78 -18.17 -5.86
C LYS A 299 10.75 -19.02 -6.59
N GLU A 300 11.22 -20.10 -7.21
CA GLU A 300 10.39 -21.07 -7.93
C GLU A 300 9.41 -21.83 -7.02
N GLU A 301 9.83 -22.08 -5.77
CA GLU A 301 9.06 -22.74 -4.73
C GLU A 301 7.94 -21.87 -4.13
N HIS A 302 8.01 -20.54 -4.29
CA HIS A 302 6.96 -19.64 -3.81
C HIS A 302 5.96 -19.33 -4.94
N ARG A 303 4.82 -20.03 -4.89
CA ARG A 303 3.69 -19.84 -5.81
C ARG A 303 2.50 -19.22 -5.09
N PHE A 304 1.94 -18.16 -5.67
CA PHE A 304 0.71 -17.57 -5.19
C PHE A 304 -0.47 -18.52 -5.41
N VAL A 305 -1.43 -18.50 -4.50
CA VAL A 305 -2.65 -19.31 -4.58
C VAL A 305 -3.92 -18.44 -4.57
N LEU A 306 -5.09 -19.03 -4.78
CA LEU A 306 -6.37 -18.31 -4.78
C LEU A 306 -6.61 -17.52 -3.48
N LYS A 307 -6.20 -18.05 -2.32
CA LYS A 307 -6.30 -17.34 -1.03
C LYS A 307 -5.47 -16.04 -1.02
N ASP A 308 -4.41 -15.93 -1.82
CA ASP A 308 -3.61 -14.71 -1.92
C ASP A 308 -4.28 -13.65 -2.80
N ILE A 309 -5.05 -14.06 -3.82
CA ILE A 309 -5.90 -13.14 -4.58
C ILE A 309 -6.92 -12.46 -3.65
N GLU A 310 -7.61 -13.24 -2.81
CA GLU A 310 -8.60 -12.70 -1.87
C GLU A 310 -7.97 -11.68 -0.92
N LYS A 311 -6.82 -12.00 -0.33
CA LYS A 311 -6.06 -11.07 0.52
C LYS A 311 -5.65 -9.80 -0.24
N ALA A 312 -5.17 -9.94 -1.48
CA ALA A 312 -4.66 -8.83 -2.27
C ALA A 312 -5.78 -7.89 -2.72
N LEU A 313 -6.95 -8.41 -3.09
CA LEU A 313 -8.15 -7.61 -3.43
C LEU A 313 -8.63 -6.74 -2.25
N ILE A 314 -8.55 -7.25 -1.03
CA ILE A 314 -8.96 -6.48 0.16
C ILE A 314 -8.04 -5.25 0.34
N ILE A 315 -6.75 -5.40 0.04
CA ILE A 315 -5.75 -4.34 0.19
C ILE A 315 -5.72 -3.41 -1.03
N SER A 316 -6.03 -3.93 -2.22
CA SER A 316 -5.95 -3.18 -3.48
C SER A 316 -6.82 -1.93 -3.46
N THR A 317 -8.00 -2.00 -2.84
CA THR A 317 -8.90 -0.83 -2.70
C THR A 317 -8.25 0.30 -1.89
N SER A 318 -7.64 -0.03 -0.75
CA SER A 318 -6.95 0.96 0.10
C SER A 318 -5.75 1.57 -0.63
N VAL A 319 -4.98 0.75 -1.37
CA VAL A 319 -3.86 1.23 -2.19
C VAL A 319 -4.35 2.13 -3.32
N ALA A 320 -5.45 1.77 -3.98
CA ALA A 320 -6.03 2.56 -5.06
C ALA A 320 -6.51 3.93 -4.55
N ILE A 321 -7.14 4.00 -3.38
CA ILE A 321 -7.53 5.25 -2.72
C ILE A 321 -6.28 6.10 -2.39
N ALA A 322 -5.21 5.49 -1.86
CA ALA A 322 -3.98 6.20 -1.55
C ALA A 322 -3.36 6.85 -2.79
N ILE A 323 -3.33 6.13 -3.91
CA ILE A 323 -2.81 6.66 -5.19
C ILE A 323 -3.73 7.77 -5.72
N LYS A 324 -5.05 7.57 -5.66
CA LYS A 324 -6.00 8.59 -6.14
C LYS A 324 -5.90 9.88 -5.33
N ASN A 325 -5.81 9.79 -4.00
CA ASN A 325 -5.60 10.95 -3.15
C ASN A 325 -4.29 11.66 -3.51
N ALA A 326 -3.22 10.90 -3.75
CA ALA A 326 -1.94 11.48 -4.13
C ALA A 326 -1.98 12.23 -5.47
N ASN A 327 -2.63 11.65 -6.49
CA ASN A 327 -2.84 12.34 -7.77
C ASN A 327 -3.60 13.65 -7.55
N MET A 328 -4.71 13.59 -6.82
CA MET A 328 -5.50 14.78 -6.54
C MET A 328 -4.69 15.87 -5.85
N PHE A 329 -3.77 15.53 -4.94
CA PHE A 329 -2.88 16.52 -4.32
C PHE A 329 -1.93 17.17 -5.34
N THR A 330 -1.26 16.37 -6.19
CA THR A 330 -0.38 16.89 -7.23
C THR A 330 -1.13 17.75 -8.24
N ASP A 331 -2.28 17.28 -8.73
CA ASP A 331 -3.13 18.00 -9.69
C ASP A 331 -3.59 19.34 -9.11
N ILE A 332 -3.92 19.40 -7.81
CA ILE A 332 -4.27 20.64 -7.12
C ILE A 332 -3.07 21.59 -7.06
N GLU A 333 -1.86 21.11 -6.76
CA GLU A 333 -0.66 21.95 -6.73
C GLU A 333 -0.33 22.53 -8.12
N GLU A 334 -0.41 21.72 -9.17
CA GLU A 334 -0.20 22.17 -10.55
C GLU A 334 -1.27 23.19 -10.97
N THR A 335 -2.54 22.89 -10.70
CA THR A 335 -3.66 23.81 -10.98
C THR A 335 -3.48 25.16 -10.28
N VAL A 336 -2.99 25.17 -9.03
CA VAL A 336 -2.70 26.42 -8.30
C VAL A 336 -1.61 27.22 -9.00
N ILE A 337 -0.54 26.57 -9.46
CA ILE A 337 0.53 27.23 -10.22
C ILE A 337 0.03 27.75 -11.57
N ASP A 338 -0.82 27.01 -12.28
CA ASP A 338 -1.40 27.43 -13.55
C ASP A 338 -2.30 28.67 -13.38
N VAL A 339 -3.09 28.71 -12.30
CA VAL A 339 -3.90 29.88 -11.93
C VAL A 339 -3.00 31.07 -11.59
N ILE A 340 -1.94 30.88 -10.79
CA ILE A 340 -0.98 31.95 -10.46
C ILE A 340 -0.32 32.49 -11.73
N SER A 341 0.12 31.61 -12.62
CA SER A 341 0.75 31.97 -13.90
C SER A 341 -0.22 32.74 -14.80
N SER A 342 -1.50 32.34 -14.82
CA SER A 342 -2.55 33.05 -15.55
C SER A 342 -2.80 34.45 -14.99
N ILE A 343 -2.83 34.59 -13.66
CA ILE A 343 -2.96 35.90 -12.99
C ILE A 343 -1.76 36.79 -13.32
N SER A 344 -0.55 36.25 -13.28
CA SER A 344 0.67 36.96 -13.67
C SER A 344 0.58 37.51 -15.10
N LYS A 345 0.14 36.67 -16.05
CA LYS A 345 -0.07 37.07 -17.45
C LYS A 345 -1.12 38.18 -17.62
N ILE A 346 -2.17 38.20 -16.79
CA ILE A 346 -3.18 39.29 -16.81
C ILE A 346 -2.55 40.63 -16.40
N VAL A 347 -1.66 40.62 -15.40
CA VAL A 347 -0.94 41.82 -14.96
C VAL A 347 0.06 42.27 -16.01
N GLU A 348 0.80 41.33 -16.60
CA GLU A 348 1.72 41.59 -17.72
C GLU A 348 1.00 42.09 -18.97
N ALA A 349 -0.28 41.79 -19.19
CA ALA A 349 -1.04 42.36 -20.30
C ALA A 349 -1.44 43.82 -20.06
N LYS A 350 -1.55 44.25 -18.79
CA LYS A 350 -1.89 45.62 -18.40
C LYS A 350 -0.68 46.55 -18.45
N ASP A 351 0.48 46.03 -18.06
CA ASP A 351 1.76 46.71 -18.12
C ASP A 351 2.44 46.41 -19.48
N LYS A 352 3.11 47.35 -20.15
CA LYS A 352 3.65 47.13 -21.52
C LYS A 352 4.90 46.21 -21.55
N TYR A 353 5.04 45.31 -20.59
CA TYR A 353 6.15 44.37 -20.46
C TYR A 353 6.06 43.25 -21.50
N THR A 354 7.14 42.49 -21.64
CA THR A 354 7.18 41.29 -22.48
C THR A 354 6.41 40.15 -21.83
N GLU A 355 5.66 39.40 -22.64
CA GLU A 355 5.19 38.06 -22.27
C GLU A 355 6.40 37.25 -21.78
N LYS A 356 6.40 36.80 -20.51
CA LYS A 356 7.42 35.97 -19.82
C LYS A 356 8.42 36.70 -18.90
N HIS A 357 8.23 37.98 -18.61
CA HIS A 357 9.09 38.68 -17.65
C HIS A 357 9.07 37.99 -16.28
N SER A 358 7.89 37.80 -15.70
CA SER A 358 7.73 37.26 -14.35
C SER A 358 8.17 35.79 -14.25
N GLU A 359 7.93 35.00 -15.30
CA GLU A 359 8.43 33.62 -15.42
C GLU A 359 9.97 33.60 -15.39
N SER A 360 10.62 34.48 -16.15
CA SER A 360 12.09 34.56 -16.22
C SER A 360 12.70 35.02 -14.88
N VAL A 361 12.09 36.02 -14.23
CA VAL A 361 12.49 36.47 -12.89
C VAL A 361 12.38 35.33 -11.88
N ALA A 362 11.28 34.58 -11.89
CA ALA A 362 11.08 33.44 -11.01
C ALA A 362 12.15 32.36 -11.21
N GLU A 363 12.50 32.02 -12.46
CA GLU A 363 13.55 31.05 -12.78
C GLU A 363 14.94 31.49 -12.30
N ILE A 364 15.30 32.76 -12.52
CA ILE A 364 16.58 33.32 -12.06
C ILE A 364 16.65 33.30 -10.52
N ALA A 365 15.58 33.73 -9.84
CA ALA A 365 15.49 33.74 -8.39
C ALA A 365 15.66 32.32 -7.80
N VAL A 366 14.99 31.32 -8.40
CA VAL A 366 15.14 29.91 -7.98
C VAL A 366 16.55 29.40 -8.21
N ARG A 367 17.22 29.78 -9.30
CA ARG A 367 18.63 29.41 -9.55
C ARG A 367 19.57 29.97 -8.49
N ILE A 368 19.40 31.23 -8.11
CA ILE A 368 20.16 31.86 -7.02
C ILE A 368 19.87 31.12 -5.71
N GLY A 369 18.61 30.87 -5.38
CA GLY A 369 18.20 30.15 -4.18
C GLY A 369 18.79 28.73 -4.09
N ARG A 370 18.83 28.00 -5.21
CA ARG A 370 19.44 26.66 -5.28
C ARG A 370 20.94 26.71 -4.97
N ARG A 371 21.65 27.72 -5.49
CA ARG A 371 23.08 27.92 -5.23
C ARG A 371 23.38 28.23 -3.75
N LEU A 372 22.40 28.78 -3.04
CA LEU A 372 22.41 29.03 -1.60
C LEU A 372 21.94 27.83 -0.75
N ASN A 373 21.59 26.70 -1.39
CA ASN A 373 21.04 25.51 -0.71
C ASN A 373 19.73 25.76 0.07
N LEU A 374 18.87 26.65 -0.44
CA LEU A 374 17.54 26.84 0.13
C LEU A 374 16.69 25.56 0.00
N GLN A 375 15.83 25.33 0.99
CA GLN A 375 14.95 24.16 1.03
C GLN A 375 13.87 24.23 -0.06
N ARG A 376 13.27 23.07 -0.41
CA ARG A 376 12.24 22.97 -1.47
C ARG A 376 11.09 23.97 -1.27
N GLU A 377 10.64 24.15 -0.03
CA GLU A 377 9.58 25.10 0.31
C GLU A 377 10.00 26.56 0.08
N GLU A 378 11.23 26.93 0.43
CA GLU A 378 11.77 28.28 0.20
C GLU A 378 11.94 28.58 -1.29
N LEU A 379 12.40 27.60 -2.08
CA LEU A 379 12.49 27.70 -3.53
C LEU A 379 11.11 27.87 -4.18
N HIS A 380 10.10 27.14 -3.69
CA HIS A 380 8.72 27.29 -4.14
C HIS A 380 8.19 28.70 -3.84
N ASN A 381 8.45 29.23 -2.64
CA ASN A 381 8.03 30.58 -2.27
C ASN A 381 8.72 31.65 -3.11
N LEU A 382 10.00 31.47 -3.45
CA LEU A 382 10.73 32.34 -4.39
C LEU A 382 10.12 32.29 -5.79
N TYR A 383 9.76 31.10 -6.28
CA TYR A 383 9.14 30.94 -7.59
C TYR A 383 7.79 31.67 -7.66
N VAL A 384 6.91 31.44 -6.67
CA VAL A 384 5.63 32.13 -6.53
C VAL A 384 5.81 33.64 -6.42
N ALA A 385 6.79 34.10 -5.62
CA ALA A 385 7.10 35.51 -5.49
C ALA A 385 7.56 36.13 -6.83
N GLY A 386 8.40 35.43 -7.60
CA GLY A 386 8.82 35.88 -8.92
C GLY A 386 7.66 36.05 -9.90
N LEU A 387 6.72 35.10 -9.92
CA LEU A 387 5.53 35.19 -10.77
C LEU A 387 4.60 36.36 -10.39
N LEU A 388 4.53 36.70 -9.11
CA LEU A 388 3.54 37.63 -8.57
C LEU A 388 4.13 38.96 -8.08
N HIS A 389 5.44 39.21 -8.19
CA HIS A 389 6.08 40.39 -7.60
C HIS A 389 5.42 41.71 -8.02
N ASP A 390 4.95 41.76 -9.26
CA ASP A 390 4.29 42.91 -9.87
C ASP A 390 2.75 42.90 -9.76
N ILE A 391 2.13 41.93 -9.08
CA ILE A 391 0.64 41.78 -9.00
C ILE A 391 -0.06 43.05 -8.53
N GLY A 392 0.59 43.86 -7.68
CA GLY A 392 0.03 45.12 -7.21
C GLY A 392 -0.12 46.20 -8.28
N LYS A 393 0.51 46.06 -9.46
CA LYS A 393 0.32 46.97 -10.60
C LYS A 393 -1.14 46.97 -11.11
N ILE A 394 -1.94 45.97 -10.73
CA ILE A 394 -3.39 45.98 -10.95
C ILE A 394 -4.08 47.18 -10.31
N GLY A 395 -3.56 47.70 -9.19
CA GLY A 395 -4.08 48.87 -8.48
C GLY A 395 -3.65 50.22 -9.08
N ILE A 396 -2.73 50.23 -10.06
CA ILE A 396 -2.19 51.46 -10.65
C ILE A 396 -3.07 51.91 -11.84
N PRO A 397 -3.46 53.19 -11.94
CA PRO A 397 -4.23 53.69 -13.08
C PRO A 397 -3.50 53.54 -14.42
N ASP A 398 -4.22 53.16 -15.49
CA ASP A 398 -3.64 52.90 -16.82
C ASP A 398 -2.92 54.11 -17.40
N HIS A 399 -3.46 55.33 -17.18
CA HIS A 399 -2.84 56.56 -17.67
C HIS A 399 -1.48 56.87 -17.02
N ILE A 400 -1.21 56.31 -15.83
CA ILE A 400 0.10 56.38 -15.17
C ILE A 400 0.98 55.24 -15.70
N LEU A 401 0.49 54.01 -15.68
CA LEU A 401 1.27 52.82 -16.04
C LEU A 401 1.70 52.81 -17.51
N GLN A 402 0.87 53.32 -18.42
CA GLN A 402 1.11 53.30 -19.87
C GLN A 402 1.66 54.61 -20.44
N LYS A 403 2.01 55.57 -19.58
CA LYS A 403 2.47 56.92 -19.97
C LYS A 403 3.73 56.83 -20.84
N PRO A 404 3.76 57.47 -22.02
CA PRO A 404 4.92 57.40 -22.93
C PRO A 404 6.08 58.35 -22.54
N SER A 405 5.87 59.23 -21.55
CA SER A 405 6.87 60.15 -21.02
C SER A 405 7.27 59.76 -19.60
N SER A 406 8.33 60.40 -19.07
CA SER A 406 8.69 60.26 -17.65
C SER A 406 7.50 60.57 -16.73
N LEU A 407 7.43 59.80 -15.65
CA LEU A 407 6.45 60.01 -14.57
C LEU A 407 6.79 61.28 -13.79
N THR A 408 5.79 62.00 -13.30
CA THR A 408 5.98 63.04 -12.28
C THR A 408 6.30 62.41 -10.93
N GLU A 409 6.72 63.22 -9.95
CA GLU A 409 6.98 62.70 -8.61
C GLU A 409 5.71 62.12 -7.99
N GLU A 410 4.56 62.78 -8.16
CA GLU A 410 3.26 62.30 -7.67
C GLU A 410 2.86 60.97 -8.31
N GLU A 411 3.03 60.83 -9.62
CA GLU A 411 2.78 59.59 -10.35
C GLU A 411 3.71 58.46 -9.90
N MET A 412 4.99 58.78 -9.64
CA MET A 412 5.97 57.84 -9.12
C MET A 412 5.59 57.36 -7.71
N GLN A 413 5.07 58.24 -6.84
CA GLN A 413 4.58 57.83 -5.53
C GLN A 413 3.40 56.85 -5.63
N VAL A 414 2.52 57.01 -6.63
CA VAL A 414 1.46 56.03 -6.91
C VAL A 414 2.06 54.68 -7.33
N VAL A 415 3.02 54.65 -8.28
CA VAL A 415 3.66 53.40 -8.72
C VAL A 415 4.37 52.69 -7.57
N LYS A 416 5.03 53.41 -6.66
CA LYS A 416 5.71 52.85 -5.48
C LYS A 416 4.78 52.11 -4.50
N THR A 417 3.46 52.23 -4.64
CA THR A 417 2.49 51.51 -3.82
C THR A 417 2.30 50.04 -4.22
N HIS A 418 2.70 49.65 -5.43
CA HIS A 418 2.42 48.29 -5.93
C HIS A 418 3.02 47.15 -5.09
N PRO A 419 4.18 47.26 -4.41
CA PRO A 419 4.65 46.18 -3.53
C PRO A 419 3.71 45.98 -2.34
N THR A 420 3.21 47.08 -1.75
CA THR A 420 2.25 47.04 -0.65
C THR A 420 0.92 46.46 -1.08
N VAL A 421 0.37 46.93 -2.20
CA VAL A 421 -0.88 46.41 -2.77
C VAL A 421 -0.74 44.93 -3.13
N GLY A 422 0.39 44.54 -3.74
CA GLY A 422 0.64 43.14 -4.09
C GLY A 422 0.72 42.23 -2.86
N ALA A 423 1.42 42.68 -1.82
CA ALA A 423 1.54 41.98 -0.55
C ALA A 423 0.19 41.86 0.19
N GLU A 424 -0.70 42.84 0.06
CA GLU A 424 -2.07 42.78 0.57
C GLU A 424 -2.90 41.74 -0.19
N ILE A 425 -2.91 41.80 -1.53
CA ILE A 425 -3.65 40.87 -2.40
C ILE A 425 -3.30 39.43 -2.06
N ILE A 426 -2.01 39.08 -2.05
CA ILE A 426 -1.60 37.69 -1.80
C ILE A 426 -1.68 37.31 -0.30
N GLY A 427 -1.67 38.30 0.59
CA GLY A 427 -1.70 38.11 2.04
C GLY A 427 -2.97 37.43 2.55
N HIS A 428 -4.06 37.50 1.79
CA HIS A 428 -5.33 36.83 2.09
C HIS A 428 -5.31 35.32 1.77
N ILE A 429 -4.37 34.86 0.95
CA ILE A 429 -4.29 33.47 0.51
C ILE A 429 -3.26 32.74 1.37
N ARG A 430 -3.73 31.88 2.29
CA ARG A 430 -2.88 31.16 3.27
C ARG A 430 -1.64 30.52 2.66
N LYS A 431 -1.77 29.90 1.48
CA LYS A 431 -0.68 29.22 0.76
C LYS A 431 0.34 30.16 0.12
N LEU A 432 -0.03 31.40 -0.21
CA LEU A 432 0.87 32.39 -0.82
C LEU A 432 1.52 33.32 0.20
N LYS A 433 1.00 33.35 1.43
CA LYS A 433 1.51 34.19 2.51
C LYS A 433 3.03 34.13 2.71
N PRO A 434 3.73 32.99 2.58
CA PRO A 434 5.19 32.95 2.68
C PRO A 434 5.93 33.77 1.60
N ALA A 435 5.33 34.00 0.42
CA ALA A 435 5.89 34.85 -0.63
C ALA A 435 5.69 36.36 -0.36
N LYS A 436 4.86 36.73 0.63
CA LYS A 436 4.46 38.12 0.91
C LYS A 436 5.64 39.06 1.11
N GLU A 437 6.62 38.65 1.90
CA GLU A 437 7.77 39.51 2.20
C GLU A 437 8.68 39.73 0.98
N ALA A 438 8.80 38.73 0.11
CA ALA A 438 9.50 38.90 -1.16
C ALA A 438 8.81 39.97 -2.02
N ILE A 439 7.49 39.89 -2.16
CA ILE A 439 6.71 40.87 -2.94
C ILE A 439 6.74 42.26 -2.28
N LEU A 440 6.60 42.36 -0.97
CA LEU A 440 6.55 43.64 -0.28
C LEU A 440 7.87 44.42 -0.38
N TYR A 441 9.00 43.70 -0.32
CA TYR A 441 10.31 44.31 -0.14
C TYR A 441 11.25 44.15 -1.35
N HIS A 442 10.79 43.66 -2.51
CA HIS A 442 11.67 43.46 -3.68
C HIS A 442 12.26 44.77 -4.25
N HIS A 443 11.68 45.92 -3.91
CA HIS A 443 12.21 47.25 -4.22
C HIS A 443 12.96 47.91 -3.06
N GLU A 444 13.16 47.21 -1.95
CA GLU A 444 14.11 47.65 -0.93
C GLU A 444 15.53 47.56 -1.48
N ARG A 445 16.34 48.57 -1.16
CA ARG A 445 17.73 48.66 -1.61
C ARG A 445 18.65 48.30 -0.48
N TYR A 446 19.76 47.62 -0.79
CA TYR A 446 20.73 47.22 0.23
C TYR A 446 21.30 48.41 1.04
N ASP A 447 21.35 49.61 0.45
CA ASP A 447 21.78 50.86 1.07
C ASP A 447 20.72 51.53 1.98
N GLY A 448 19.47 51.07 1.97
CA GLY A 448 18.35 51.65 2.71
C GLY A 448 17.59 52.77 1.99
N ASN A 449 17.96 53.09 0.73
CA ASN A 449 17.27 54.12 -0.05
C ASN A 449 16.09 53.57 -0.88
N GLY A 450 15.63 52.35 -0.57
CA GLY A 450 14.53 51.68 -1.25
C GLY A 450 13.16 52.06 -0.68
N TYR A 451 12.16 51.28 -1.06
CA TYR A 451 10.78 51.42 -0.59
C TYR A 451 10.15 50.03 -0.45
N PRO A 452 9.09 49.85 0.35
CA PRO A 452 8.27 50.88 1.04
C PRO A 452 8.79 51.37 2.40
N GLU A 453 9.68 50.65 3.08
CA GLU A 453 10.09 50.94 4.47
C GLU A 453 11.53 51.46 4.60
N GLY A 454 12.35 51.36 3.55
CA GLY A 454 13.74 51.82 3.58
C GLY A 454 14.66 50.90 4.39
N LYS A 455 14.37 49.59 4.39
CA LYS A 455 15.16 48.59 5.13
C LYS A 455 16.60 48.54 4.62
N LYS A 456 17.58 48.42 5.53
CA LYS A 456 18.99 48.46 5.17
C LYS A 456 19.67 47.10 5.29
N GLY A 457 20.42 46.73 4.25
CA GLY A 457 21.25 45.54 4.23
C GLY A 457 20.45 44.25 4.46
N LYS A 458 20.76 43.54 5.54
CA LYS A 458 20.13 42.26 5.89
C LYS A 458 18.81 42.40 6.67
N GLU A 459 18.37 43.63 6.97
CA GLU A 459 17.01 43.87 7.46
C GLU A 459 15.97 43.51 6.39
N THR A 460 16.34 43.64 5.12
CA THR A 460 15.56 43.15 3.99
C THR A 460 15.62 41.62 3.93
N PRO A 461 14.47 40.92 3.93
CA PRO A 461 14.42 39.46 3.87
C PRO A 461 15.24 38.89 2.70
N LEU A 462 15.91 37.76 2.93
CA LEU A 462 16.76 37.12 1.91
C LEU A 462 16.02 36.90 0.59
N ILE A 463 14.78 36.40 0.67
CA ILE A 463 13.95 36.13 -0.50
C ILE A 463 13.64 37.39 -1.32
N ALA A 464 13.48 38.55 -0.67
CA ALA A 464 13.28 39.83 -1.34
C ALA A 464 14.57 40.34 -1.98
N ARG A 465 15.72 40.18 -1.31
CA ARG A 465 17.03 40.53 -1.87
C ARG A 465 17.36 39.69 -3.11
N ILE A 466 17.04 38.39 -3.10
CA ILE A 466 17.19 37.49 -4.26
C ILE A 466 16.32 37.99 -5.41
N LEU A 467 15.05 38.26 -5.13
CA LEU A 467 14.08 38.70 -6.12
C LEU A 467 14.48 40.04 -6.76
N SER A 468 14.96 41.00 -5.97
CA SER A 468 15.44 42.30 -6.46
C SER A 468 16.60 42.18 -7.47
N VAL A 469 17.54 41.27 -7.21
CA VAL A 469 18.67 41.01 -8.12
C VAL A 469 18.21 40.30 -9.39
N ALA A 470 17.30 39.33 -9.26
CA ALA A 470 16.73 38.61 -10.39
C ALA A 470 15.91 39.53 -11.32
N ASP A 471 15.01 40.34 -10.75
CA ASP A 471 14.18 41.32 -11.46
C ASP A 471 15.06 42.33 -12.21
N ALA A 472 16.02 42.96 -11.54
CA ALA A 472 16.89 43.93 -12.19
C ALA A 472 17.71 43.34 -13.35
N TYR A 473 18.21 42.10 -13.21
CA TYR A 473 18.96 41.44 -14.28
C TYR A 473 18.08 41.12 -15.49
N GLU A 474 16.91 40.51 -15.26
CA GLU A 474 15.94 40.23 -16.30
C GLU A 474 15.56 41.53 -17.01
N ALA A 475 15.15 42.54 -16.23
CA ALA A 475 14.72 43.84 -16.70
C ALA A 475 15.76 44.53 -17.61
N MET A 476 17.06 44.35 -17.32
CA MET A 476 18.16 44.89 -18.12
C MET A 476 18.41 44.11 -19.41
N THR A 477 18.19 42.79 -19.41
CA THR A 477 18.57 41.90 -20.52
C THR A 477 17.44 41.60 -21.49
N SER A 478 16.19 41.82 -21.09
CA SER A 478 15.02 41.58 -21.93
C SER A 478 14.76 42.72 -22.91
N ASP A 479 14.35 42.35 -24.13
CA ASP A 479 13.93 43.30 -25.16
C ASP A 479 12.59 43.93 -24.76
N ARG A 480 12.43 45.25 -24.94
CA ARG A 480 11.20 45.99 -24.64
C ARG A 480 10.71 46.70 -25.89
N PRO A 481 9.41 47.03 -26.01
CA PRO A 481 8.83 47.67 -27.20
C PRO A 481 9.58 48.91 -27.72
N TYR A 482 10.33 49.60 -26.85
CA TYR A 482 11.11 50.79 -27.18
C TYR A 482 12.61 50.69 -26.82
N HIS A 483 13.11 49.54 -26.36
CA HIS A 483 14.49 49.40 -25.90
C HIS A 483 15.00 47.97 -26.10
N LYS A 484 16.10 47.80 -26.85
CA LYS A 484 16.73 46.48 -27.01
C LYS A 484 17.51 46.11 -25.75
N GLY A 485 17.33 44.89 -25.25
CA GLY A 485 17.96 44.38 -24.05
C GLY A 485 19.49 44.56 -24.07
N LEU A 486 20.06 44.86 -22.91
CA LEU A 486 21.50 44.97 -22.76
C LEU A 486 22.16 43.60 -23.00
N LYS A 487 23.34 43.63 -23.63
CA LYS A 487 24.21 42.43 -23.64
C LYS A 487 24.56 42.04 -22.20
N LYS A 488 24.70 40.74 -21.95
CA LYS A 488 24.96 40.20 -20.61
C LYS A 488 26.13 40.88 -19.90
N GLU A 489 27.22 41.20 -20.61
CA GLU A 489 28.41 41.85 -20.04
C GLU A 489 28.16 43.30 -19.62
N LYS A 490 27.17 43.98 -20.23
CA LYS A 490 26.74 45.31 -19.79
C LYS A 490 25.83 45.22 -18.58
N ALA A 491 24.89 44.28 -18.56
CA ALA A 491 24.03 44.04 -17.40
C ALA A 491 24.85 43.65 -16.15
N VAL A 492 25.83 42.75 -16.31
CA VAL A 492 26.76 42.36 -15.23
C VAL A 492 27.55 43.56 -14.71
N ARG A 493 28.07 44.42 -15.59
CA ARG A 493 28.77 45.65 -15.17
C ARG A 493 27.88 46.58 -14.36
N GLU A 494 26.60 46.68 -14.72
CA GLU A 494 25.62 47.48 -13.99
C GLU A 494 25.31 46.89 -12.61
N LEU A 495 25.17 45.55 -12.51
CA LEU A 495 25.03 44.85 -11.22
C LEU A 495 26.25 45.12 -10.32
N ILE A 496 27.47 44.98 -10.86
CA ILE A 496 28.71 45.24 -10.12
C ILE A 496 28.78 46.69 -9.65
N ARG A 497 28.39 47.66 -10.49
CA ARG A 497 28.37 49.09 -10.15
C ARG A 497 27.45 49.41 -8.97
N ASN A 498 26.34 48.69 -8.85
CA ASN A 498 25.33 48.87 -7.80
C ASN A 498 25.46 47.87 -6.65
N LYS A 499 26.50 47.04 -6.65
CA LYS A 499 26.84 46.08 -5.59
C LYS A 499 27.05 46.80 -4.26
N GLY A 500 26.34 46.38 -3.21
CA GLY A 500 26.37 47.03 -1.90
C GLY A 500 25.63 48.37 -1.82
N LYS A 501 25.04 48.83 -2.93
CA LYS A 501 24.13 49.98 -2.98
C LYS A 501 22.70 49.50 -3.18
N GLN A 502 22.33 49.23 -4.42
CA GLN A 502 21.01 48.68 -4.73
C GLN A 502 20.92 47.21 -4.33
N PHE A 503 21.95 46.44 -4.64
CA PHE A 503 21.91 44.99 -4.58
C PHE A 503 22.77 44.44 -3.46
N ASP A 504 22.34 43.32 -2.90
CA ASP A 504 23.15 42.54 -1.99
C ASP A 504 24.47 42.09 -2.65
N PRO A 505 25.64 42.39 -2.05
CA PRO A 505 26.93 41.98 -2.59
C PRO A 505 27.06 40.49 -2.90
N GLU A 506 26.59 39.63 -1.99
CA GLU A 506 26.74 38.18 -2.08
C GLU A 506 25.88 37.61 -3.21
N LEU A 507 24.66 38.13 -3.36
CA LEU A 507 23.72 37.67 -4.38
C LEU A 507 24.12 38.10 -5.80
N VAL A 508 24.76 39.27 -5.93
CA VAL A 508 25.34 39.70 -7.21
C VAL A 508 26.45 38.75 -7.64
N ASP A 509 27.34 38.36 -6.73
CA ASP A 509 28.43 37.42 -7.04
C ASP A 509 27.88 36.05 -7.47
N ILE A 510 26.89 35.55 -6.73
CA ILE A 510 26.20 34.29 -7.07
C ILE A 510 25.55 34.35 -8.45
N LEU A 511 24.85 35.43 -8.77
CA LEU A 511 24.22 35.57 -10.08
C LEU A 511 25.27 35.61 -11.21
N ILE A 512 26.38 36.31 -11.00
CA ILE A 512 27.47 36.37 -12.00
C ILE A 512 28.07 34.98 -12.24
N GLU A 513 28.35 34.22 -11.17
CA GLU A 513 28.79 32.82 -11.27
C GLU A 513 27.81 31.97 -12.10
N LEU A 514 26.50 32.14 -11.88
CA LEU A 514 25.46 31.38 -12.58
C LEU A 514 25.33 31.75 -14.07
N ILE A 515 25.66 32.98 -14.44
CA ILE A 515 25.61 33.45 -15.84
C ILE A 515 26.85 32.97 -16.62
N GLY A 516 27.96 32.71 -15.94
CA GLY A 516 29.19 32.16 -16.53
C GLY A 516 30.02 33.19 -17.32
N ILE A 517 30.16 34.40 -16.78
CA ILE A 517 30.93 35.52 -17.38
C ILE A 517 32.18 35.82 -16.57
#